data_AF-A0A2G4DIF5-F1
#
_entry.id   AF-A0A2G4DIF5-F1
#
_cell.length_a   1.000
_cell.length_b   1.000
_cell.length_c   1.000
_cell.angle_alpha   90.00
_cell.angle_beta   90.00
_cell.angle_gamma   90.00
#
_symmetry.space_group_name_H-M   'P 1'
#
loop_
_entity.id
_entity.type
_entity.pdbx_description
1 polymer ?
#
loop_
_entity_poly.entity_id
_entity_poly.type
_entity_poly.pdbx_seq_one_letter_code
_entity_poly.pdbx_strand_id
1 'polypeptide(L)'
;MLYASVPTLGHLGSVALFVAAFCVVLSMYGGGFATVPAYLADLFGTQMVGAIHGRLLTAWAAAGVLGPVLVNYLREYQLSHGVARADAYDITLYILAGLLVLGFICNLLVRPVADKYFMTDEQLKAEQAFGHDVGADHSTSLEWKADPSTKPLAILAWLAVGIPLAWGVWITLQKTAVLFH
;
A
#
# COMPACT_ATOMS: atom_id res chain seq x y z
N MET A 1 -3.94 8.78 -18.89
CA MET A 1 -3.07 9.75 -19.59
C MET A 1 -1.59 9.46 -19.38
N LEU A 2 -1.06 9.42 -18.15
CA LEU A 2 0.36 9.04 -17.88
C LEU A 2 0.72 7.58 -18.23
N TYR A 3 -0.18 6.62 -17.98
CA TYR A 3 0.05 5.20 -18.34
C TYR A 3 0.15 4.95 -19.85
N ALA A 4 -0.49 5.78 -20.67
CA ALA A 4 -0.52 5.63 -22.12
C ALA A 4 0.72 6.23 -22.81
N SER A 5 1.49 7.07 -22.12
CA SER A 5 2.73 7.68 -22.66
C SER A 5 4.01 6.88 -22.37
N VAL A 6 3.96 5.91 -21.45
CA VAL A 6 5.12 5.06 -21.11
C VAL A 6 5.61 4.20 -22.28
N PRO A 7 4.74 3.57 -23.09
CA PRO A 7 5.18 2.76 -24.24
C PRO A 7 5.82 3.62 -25.35
N THR A 8 5.25 4.80 -25.61
CA THR A 8 5.71 5.73 -26.65
C THR A 8 7.07 6.35 -26.32
N LEU A 9 7.36 6.55 -25.02
CA LEU A 9 8.65 7.03 -24.53
C LEU A 9 9.71 5.93 -24.45
N GLY A 10 9.31 4.68 -24.17
CA GLY A 10 10.19 3.51 -24.21
C GLY A 10 10.73 3.20 -25.61
N HIS A 11 9.95 3.47 -26.66
CA HIS A 11 10.36 3.29 -28.06
C HIS A 11 11.36 4.36 -28.55
N LEU A 12 11.60 5.43 -27.78
CA LEU A 12 12.54 6.52 -28.10
C LEU A 12 13.95 6.32 -27.50
N GLY A 13 14.21 5.21 -26.78
CA GLY A 13 15.55 4.86 -26.28
C GLY A 13 16.04 5.69 -25.07
N SER A 14 15.21 6.55 -24.48
CA SER A 14 15.58 7.36 -23.31
C SER A 14 15.04 6.74 -22.02
N VAL A 15 15.88 5.92 -21.38
CA VAL A 15 15.57 5.28 -20.10
C VAL A 15 15.32 6.31 -18.98
N ALA A 16 15.79 7.56 -19.13
CA ALA A 16 15.51 8.65 -18.20
C ALA A 16 14.01 9.00 -18.12
N LEU A 17 13.30 8.99 -19.25
CA LEU A 17 11.85 9.27 -19.30
C LEU A 17 11.01 8.12 -18.75
N PHE A 18 11.49 6.88 -18.93
CA PHE A 18 10.90 5.69 -18.31
C PHE A 18 11.02 5.74 -16.77
N VAL A 19 12.20 6.08 -16.24
CA VAL A 19 12.43 6.23 -14.80
C VAL A 19 11.58 7.38 -14.22
N ALA A 20 11.49 8.51 -14.91
CA ALA A 20 10.67 9.64 -14.47
C ALA A 20 9.17 9.27 -14.36
N ALA A 21 8.64 8.51 -15.31
CA ALA A 21 7.25 8.03 -15.25
C ALA A 21 7.00 7.12 -14.04
N PHE A 22 7.94 6.21 -13.72
CA PHE A 22 7.85 5.38 -12.52
C PHE A 22 7.94 6.19 -11.23
N CYS A 23 8.80 7.22 -11.17
CA CYS A 23 8.85 8.13 -10.03
C CYS A 23 7.48 8.80 -9.79
N VAL A 24 6.79 9.21 -10.86
CA VAL A 24 5.44 9.80 -10.76
C VAL A 24 4.42 8.78 -10.25
N VAL A 25 4.41 7.55 -10.77
CA VAL A 25 3.51 6.49 -10.30
C VAL A 25 3.73 6.18 -8.82
N LEU A 26 4.99 6.03 -8.39
CA LEU A 26 5.33 5.80 -6.98
C LEU A 26 4.93 6.97 -6.10
N SER A 27 5.06 8.20 -6.59
CA SER A 27 4.62 9.41 -5.87
C SER A 27 3.10 9.43 -5.71
N MET A 28 2.34 9.05 -6.75
CA MET A 28 0.89 8.92 -6.67
C MET A 28 0.47 7.82 -5.70
N TYR A 29 1.19 6.69 -5.66
CA TYR A 29 0.95 5.62 -4.70
C TYR A 29 1.21 6.09 -3.26
N GLY A 30 2.33 6.80 -3.03
CA GLY A 30 2.66 7.40 -1.73
C GLY A 30 1.65 8.46 -1.28
N GLY A 31 1.17 9.29 -2.20
CA GLY A 31 0.11 10.28 -1.93
C GLY A 31 -1.23 9.64 -1.53
N GLY A 32 -1.55 8.48 -2.11
CA GLY A 32 -2.72 7.69 -1.71
C GLY A 32 -2.63 7.25 -0.26
N PHE A 33 -1.55 6.58 0.14
CA PHE A 33 -1.38 6.12 1.53
C PHE A 33 -1.32 7.26 2.55
N ALA A 34 -0.75 8.41 2.19
CA ALA A 34 -0.71 9.58 3.07
C ALA A 34 -2.10 10.18 3.36
N THR A 35 -3.05 10.03 2.44
CA THR A 35 -4.40 10.60 2.56
C THR A 35 -5.44 9.62 3.10
N VAL A 36 -5.13 8.31 3.14
CA VAL A 36 -6.04 7.29 3.66
C VAL A 36 -6.49 7.54 5.11
N PRO A 37 -5.62 7.89 6.09
CA PRO A 37 -6.07 8.13 7.46
C PRO A 37 -7.04 9.31 7.57
N ALA A 38 -6.78 10.39 6.83
CA ALA A 38 -7.69 11.54 6.77
C ALA A 38 -9.03 11.17 6.12
N TYR A 39 -9.00 10.46 5.00
CA TYR A 39 -10.20 9.97 4.32
C TYR A 39 -11.04 9.04 5.22
N LEU A 40 -10.39 8.13 5.96
CA LEU A 40 -11.07 7.26 6.92
C LEU A 40 -11.64 8.06 8.10
N ALA A 41 -10.94 9.10 8.56
CA ALA A 41 -11.43 9.99 9.61
C ALA A 41 -12.70 10.73 9.18
N ASP A 42 -12.76 11.18 7.93
CA ASP A 42 -13.93 11.87 7.39
C ASP A 42 -15.14 10.93 7.21
N LEU A 43 -14.91 9.64 6.90
CA LEU A 43 -15.98 8.66 6.70
C LEU A 43 -16.48 7.99 7.98
N PHE A 44 -15.59 7.75 8.94
CA PHE A 44 -15.86 6.93 10.14
C PHE A 44 -15.62 7.68 11.46
N GLY A 45 -15.25 8.95 11.41
CA GLY A 45 -14.87 9.75 12.58
C GLY A 45 -13.41 9.54 12.99
N THR A 46 -12.87 10.50 13.75
CA THR A 46 -11.45 10.57 14.14
C THR A 46 -11.04 9.59 15.24
N GLN A 47 -12.00 9.01 15.95
CA GLN A 47 -11.75 8.32 17.23
C GLN A 47 -11.07 6.96 17.05
N MET A 48 -11.43 6.21 16.00
CA MET A 48 -10.95 4.83 15.76
C MET A 48 -10.24 4.68 14.41
N VAL A 49 -9.68 5.76 13.87
CA VAL A 49 -9.01 5.77 12.54
C VAL A 49 -7.87 4.77 12.51
N GLY A 50 -7.08 4.65 13.58
CA GLY A 50 -5.98 3.68 13.67
C GLY A 50 -6.44 2.23 13.54
N ALA A 51 -7.51 1.84 14.26
CA ALA A 51 -8.06 0.49 14.21
C ALA A 51 -8.67 0.15 12.84
N ILE A 52 -9.38 1.11 12.23
CA ILE A 52 -9.97 0.94 10.89
C ILE A 52 -8.87 0.86 9.83
N HIS A 53 -7.86 1.73 9.92
CA HIS A 53 -6.70 1.70 9.03
C HIS A 53 -5.92 0.39 9.16
N GLY A 54 -5.75 -0.15 10.38
CA GLY A 54 -5.13 -1.46 10.60
C GLY A 54 -5.84 -2.60 9.86
N ARG A 55 -7.19 -2.62 9.90
CA ARG A 55 -7.99 -3.59 9.14
C ARG A 55 -7.83 -3.41 7.63
N LEU A 56 -7.74 -2.16 7.15
CA LEU A 56 -7.47 -1.85 5.75
C LEU A 56 -6.10 -2.39 5.31
N LEU A 57 -5.05 -2.21 6.13
CA LEU A 57 -3.71 -2.74 5.84
C LEU A 57 -3.70 -4.28 5.80
N THR A 58 -4.46 -4.95 6.68
CA THR A 58 -4.63 -6.41 6.62
C THR A 58 -5.30 -6.86 5.32
N ALA A 59 -6.36 -6.18 4.89
CA ALA A 59 -7.04 -6.48 3.63
C ALA A 59 -6.11 -6.24 2.41
N TRP A 60 -5.32 -5.17 2.45
CA TRP A 60 -4.33 -4.87 1.41
C TRP A 60 -3.24 -5.94 1.33
N ALA A 61 -2.71 -6.39 2.48
CA ALA A 61 -1.74 -7.48 2.53
C ALA A 61 -2.32 -8.79 1.96
N ALA A 62 -3.57 -9.13 2.32
CA ALA A 62 -4.26 -10.30 1.78
C ALA A 62 -4.42 -10.20 0.25
N ALA A 63 -4.78 -9.03 -0.28
CA ALA A 63 -4.87 -8.81 -1.72
C ALA A 63 -3.51 -8.97 -2.42
N GLY A 64 -2.41 -8.51 -1.79
CA GLY A 64 -1.06 -8.67 -2.31
C GLY A 64 -0.61 -10.13 -2.44
N VAL A 65 -1.08 -11.01 -1.53
CA VAL A 65 -0.82 -12.46 -1.62
C VAL A 65 -1.73 -13.13 -2.64
N LEU A 66 -3.01 -12.77 -2.67
CA LEU A 66 -4.00 -13.39 -3.56
C LEU A 66 -3.81 -13.01 -5.03
N GLY A 67 -3.30 -11.82 -5.33
CA GLY A 67 -3.12 -11.33 -6.71
C GLY A 67 -2.28 -12.27 -7.58
N PRO A 68 -1.01 -12.56 -7.21
CA PRO A 68 -0.17 -13.49 -7.97
C PRO A 68 -0.75 -14.90 -8.05
N VAL A 69 -1.37 -15.37 -6.96
CA VAL A 69 -2.00 -16.70 -6.90
C VAL A 69 -3.13 -16.80 -7.93
N LEU A 70 -4.05 -15.82 -7.94
CA LEU A 70 -5.14 -15.76 -8.90
C LEU A 70 -4.65 -15.74 -10.34
N VAL A 71 -3.65 -14.90 -10.65
CA VAL A 71 -3.07 -14.79 -12.01
C VAL A 71 -2.44 -16.10 -12.45
N ASN A 72 -1.69 -16.76 -11.58
CA ASN A 72 -1.05 -18.05 -11.89
C ASN A 72 -2.09 -19.13 -12.15
N TYR A 73 -3.11 -19.26 -11.29
CA TYR A 73 -4.20 -20.21 -11.48
C TYR A 73 -4.95 -19.97 -12.79
N LEU A 74 -5.24 -18.71 -13.11
CA LEU A 74 -5.98 -18.35 -14.31
C LEU A 74 -5.19 -18.65 -15.58
N ARG A 75 -3.88 -18.37 -15.55
CA ARG A 75 -2.95 -18.73 -16.64
C ARG A 75 -2.87 -20.24 -16.83
N GLU A 76 -2.70 -21.02 -15.76
CA GLU A 76 -2.64 -22.48 -15.83
C GLU A 76 -3.97 -23.11 -16.29
N TYR A 77 -5.09 -22.56 -15.84
CA TYR A 77 -6.42 -22.96 -16.29
C TYR A 77 -6.57 -22.82 -17.81
N GLN A 78 -6.10 -21.72 -18.39
CA GLN A 78 -6.18 -21.50 -19.84
C GLN A 78 -5.21 -22.36 -20.64
N LEU A 79 -3.99 -22.56 -20.14
CA LEU A 79 -3.02 -23.46 -20.75
C LEU A 79 -3.52 -24.91 -20.79
N SER A 80 -4.21 -25.37 -19.73
CA SER A 80 -4.77 -26.72 -19.67
C SER A 80 -5.95 -26.93 -20.63
N HIS A 81 -6.64 -25.86 -21.02
CA HIS A 81 -7.71 -25.89 -22.03
C HIS A 81 -7.20 -25.70 -23.47
N GLY A 82 -5.89 -25.72 -23.69
CA GLY A 82 -5.29 -25.70 -25.02
C GLY A 82 -5.19 -24.31 -25.67
N VAL A 83 -5.40 -23.24 -24.90
CA VAL A 83 -5.24 -21.86 -25.38
C VAL A 83 -3.76 -21.59 -25.65
N ALA A 84 -3.44 -20.99 -26.80
CA ALA A 84 -2.07 -20.62 -27.14
C ALA A 84 -1.50 -19.67 -26.07
N ARG A 85 -0.20 -19.80 -25.75
CA ARG A 85 0.42 -19.00 -24.67
C ARG A 85 0.23 -17.50 -24.82
N ALA A 86 0.16 -16.99 -26.06
CA ALA A 86 -0.07 -15.58 -26.33
C ALA A 86 -1.48 -15.14 -25.91
N ASP A 87 -2.51 -15.88 -26.33
CA ASP A 87 -3.91 -15.58 -25.98
C ASP A 87 -4.19 -15.77 -24.48
N ALA A 88 -3.47 -16.68 -23.82
CA ALA A 88 -3.62 -16.90 -22.39
C ALA A 88 -3.24 -15.67 -21.53
N TYR A 89 -2.28 -14.88 -22.00
CA TYR A 89 -1.92 -13.62 -21.36
C TYR A 89 -3.00 -12.56 -21.56
N ASP A 90 -3.54 -12.45 -22.77
CA ASP A 90 -4.56 -11.44 -23.09
C ASP A 90 -5.83 -11.64 -22.26
N ILE A 91 -6.34 -12.86 -22.17
CA ILE A 91 -7.54 -13.15 -21.38
C ILE A 91 -7.27 -12.91 -19.88
N THR A 92 -6.08 -13.27 -19.39
CA THR A 92 -5.67 -12.99 -18.00
C THR A 92 -5.67 -11.48 -17.72
N LEU A 93 -5.14 -10.67 -18.64
CA LEU A 93 -5.14 -9.21 -18.54
C LEU A 93 -6.55 -8.61 -18.58
N TYR A 94 -7.44 -9.13 -19.44
CA TYR A 94 -8.86 -8.70 -19.46
C TYR A 94 -9.59 -9.00 -18.15
N ILE A 95 -9.31 -10.15 -17.53
CA ILE A 95 -9.90 -10.50 -16.23
C ILE A 95 -9.40 -9.58 -15.12
N LEU A 96 -8.10 -9.25 -15.11
CA LEU A 96 -7.55 -8.26 -14.17
C LEU A 96 -8.14 -6.87 -14.40
N ALA A 97 -8.34 -6.46 -15.65
CA ALA A 97 -9.01 -5.20 -15.98
C ALA A 97 -10.47 -5.19 -15.48
N GLY A 98 -11.20 -6.30 -15.65
CA GLY A 98 -12.54 -6.47 -15.09
C GLY A 98 -12.57 -6.37 -13.55
N LEU A 99 -11.59 -6.96 -12.88
CA LEU A 99 -11.42 -6.86 -11.43
C LEU A 99 -11.16 -5.41 -10.99
N LEU A 100 -10.41 -4.64 -11.78
CA LEU A 100 -10.14 -3.23 -11.52
C LEU A 100 -11.39 -2.37 -11.67
N VAL A 101 -12.19 -2.62 -12.71
CA VAL A 101 -13.49 -1.95 -12.90
C VAL A 101 -14.44 -2.28 -11.75
N LEU A 102 -14.49 -3.54 -11.30
CA LEU A 102 -15.26 -3.93 -10.14
C LEU A 102 -14.77 -3.21 -8.87
N GLY A 103 -13.47 -3.15 -8.64
CA GLY A 103 -12.86 -2.41 -7.53
C GLY A 103 -13.21 -0.91 -7.56
N PHE A 104 -13.22 -0.30 -8.75
CA PHE A 104 -13.64 1.08 -8.94
C PHE A 104 -15.12 1.29 -8.61
N ILE A 105 -16.01 0.39 -9.04
CA ILE A 105 -17.44 0.44 -8.70
C ILE A 105 -17.63 0.28 -7.18
N CYS A 106 -16.94 -0.68 -6.56
CA CYS A 106 -16.95 -0.84 -5.11
C CYS A 106 -16.51 0.44 -4.38
N ASN A 107 -15.46 1.11 -4.88
CA ASN A 107 -15.00 2.37 -4.32
C ASN A 107 -16.05 3.49 -4.45
N LEU A 108 -16.78 3.57 -5.57
CA LEU A 108 -17.89 4.53 -5.74
C LEU A 108 -19.09 4.25 -4.82
N LEU A 109 -19.28 3.00 -4.39
CA LEU A 109 -20.35 2.61 -3.48
C LEU A 109 -20.02 2.90 -2.00
N VAL A 110 -18.76 3.17 -1.67
CA VAL A 110 -18.36 3.59 -0.32
C VAL A 110 -18.97 4.96 -0.03
N ARG A 111 -19.79 5.05 1.03
CA ARG A 111 -20.45 6.27 1.48
C ARG A 111 -20.11 6.55 2.93
N PRO A 112 -20.23 7.81 3.39
CA PRO A 112 -20.09 8.14 4.81
C PRO A 112 -21.03 7.30 5.67
N VAL A 113 -20.52 6.83 6.81
CA VAL A 113 -21.32 6.00 7.71
C VAL A 113 -22.45 6.85 8.31
N ALA A 114 -23.67 6.31 8.38
CA ALA A 114 -24.81 7.07 8.92
C ALA A 114 -24.64 7.32 10.42
N ASP A 115 -25.13 8.48 10.89
CA ASP A 115 -24.86 8.95 12.25
C ASP A 115 -25.28 7.98 13.36
N LYS A 116 -26.31 7.17 13.09
CA LYS A 116 -26.83 6.13 14.00
C LYS A 116 -25.85 5.00 14.33
N TYR A 117 -24.76 4.85 13.56
CA TYR A 117 -23.72 3.86 13.79
C TYR A 117 -22.55 4.41 14.59
N PHE A 118 -22.51 5.73 14.85
CA PHE A 118 -21.57 6.28 15.80
C PHE A 118 -21.92 5.83 17.21
N MET A 119 -20.89 5.58 18.02
CA MET A 119 -21.06 5.33 19.44
C MET A 119 -21.67 6.56 20.11
N THR A 120 -22.61 6.35 21.01
CA THR A 120 -23.11 7.41 21.90
C THR A 120 -21.98 7.92 22.79
N ASP A 121 -22.07 9.16 23.27
CA ASP A 121 -21.03 9.77 24.12
C ASP A 121 -20.71 8.93 25.37
N GLU A 122 -21.70 8.21 25.90
CA GLU A 122 -21.54 7.32 27.05
C GLU A 122 -20.78 6.03 26.69
N GLN A 123 -21.12 5.39 25.57
CA GLN A 123 -20.41 4.21 25.07
C GLN A 123 -18.98 4.55 24.69
N LEU A 124 -18.78 5.73 24.11
CA LEU A 124 -17.45 6.21 23.76
C LEU A 124 -16.59 6.43 24.99
N LYS A 125 -17.12 7.06 26.05
CA LYS A 125 -16.38 7.25 27.30
C LYS A 125 -16.02 5.91 27.95
N ALA A 126 -16.92 4.93 27.90
CA ALA A 126 -16.64 3.58 28.37
C ALA A 126 -15.53 2.91 27.55
N GLU A 127 -15.57 2.98 26.22
CA GLU A 127 -14.55 2.41 25.34
C GLU A 127 -13.19 3.12 25.49
N GLN A 128 -13.19 4.45 25.64
CA GLN A 128 -11.99 5.24 25.94
C GLN A 128 -11.40 4.87 27.31
N ALA A 129 -12.24 4.58 28.31
CA ALA A 129 -11.79 4.11 29.62
C ALA A 129 -11.20 2.68 29.58
N PHE A 130 -11.59 1.86 28.59
CA PHE A 130 -11.01 0.53 28.36
C PHE A 130 -9.78 0.56 27.43
N GLY A 131 -9.72 1.49 26.47
CA GLY A 131 -8.66 1.60 25.46
C GLY A 131 -7.47 2.48 25.88
N HIS A 132 -7.65 3.39 26.84
CA HIS A 132 -6.53 3.97 27.56
C HIS A 132 -6.10 2.99 28.66
N ASP A 133 -4.86 2.52 28.60
CA ASP A 133 -4.18 2.06 29.80
C ASP A 133 -4.45 3.06 30.94
N VAL A 134 -4.75 2.53 32.12
CA VAL A 134 -5.15 3.20 33.36
C VAL A 134 -4.03 4.11 33.90
N GLY A 135 -3.55 5.09 33.13
CA GLY A 135 -2.39 5.92 33.50
C GLY A 135 -2.00 7.08 32.59
N ALA A 136 -2.74 7.40 31.53
CA ALA A 136 -2.43 8.56 30.69
C ALA A 136 -3.25 9.79 31.10
N ASP A 137 -2.76 10.52 32.09
CA ASP A 137 -3.26 11.84 32.41
C ASP A 137 -2.93 12.81 31.25
N HIS A 138 -3.92 13.54 30.71
CA HIS A 138 -3.77 14.52 29.63
C HIS A 138 -2.81 15.68 30.00
N SER A 139 -2.43 15.79 31.27
CA SER A 139 -1.43 16.73 31.78
C SER A 139 0.02 16.27 31.58
N THR A 140 0.25 14.99 31.29
CA THR A 140 1.60 14.43 31.18
C THR A 140 1.98 14.36 29.71
N SER A 141 2.70 15.37 29.22
CA SER A 141 3.44 15.24 27.97
C SER A 141 4.36 14.03 28.10
N LEU A 142 4.02 12.93 27.43
CA LEU A 142 4.95 11.82 27.21
C LEU A 142 6.04 12.33 26.26
N GLU A 143 6.95 13.13 26.80
CA GLU A 143 8.22 13.42 26.16
C GLU A 143 8.93 12.07 26.09
N TRP A 144 8.83 11.42 24.93
CA TRP A 144 9.55 10.19 24.65
C TRP A 144 11.04 10.48 24.83
N LYS A 145 11.57 10.08 25.98
CA LYS A 145 12.99 10.22 26.31
C LYS A 145 13.63 8.87 26.01
N ALA A 146 14.20 8.75 24.81
CA ALA A 146 14.94 7.58 24.42
C ALA A 146 15.98 7.24 25.49
N ASP A 147 15.86 6.07 26.11
CA ASP A 147 16.87 5.61 27.06
C ASP A 147 18.22 5.53 26.33
N PRO A 148 19.27 6.26 26.76
CA PRO A 148 20.56 6.26 26.09
C PRO A 148 21.18 4.88 25.90
N SER A 149 20.79 3.90 26.74
CA SER A 149 21.24 2.51 26.66
C SER A 149 20.67 1.74 25.45
N THR A 150 19.55 2.18 24.87
CA THR A 150 18.92 1.55 23.68
C THR A 150 19.53 2.03 22.35
N LYS A 151 20.30 3.12 22.37
CA LYS A 151 20.98 3.68 21.18
C LYS A 151 21.86 2.69 20.41
N PRO A 152 22.76 1.89 21.04
CA PRO A 152 23.56 0.92 20.29
C PRO A 152 22.71 -0.15 19.63
N LEU A 153 21.63 -0.59 20.29
CA LEU A 153 20.74 -1.62 19.76
C LEU A 153 19.88 -1.07 18.60
N ALA A 154 19.43 0.18 18.71
CA ALA A 154 18.76 0.89 17.62
C ALA A 154 19.68 1.07 16.41
N ILE A 155 20.96 1.44 16.62
CA ILE A 155 21.95 1.55 15.54
C ILE A 155 22.18 0.18 14.88
N LEU A 156 22.35 -0.89 15.67
CA LEU A 156 22.51 -2.24 15.13
C LEU A 156 21.29 -2.69 14.33
N ALA A 157 20.08 -2.41 14.79
CA ALA A 157 18.84 -2.71 14.07
C ALA A 157 18.77 -1.92 12.74
N TRP A 158 19.10 -0.62 12.76
CA TRP A 158 19.16 0.20 11.55
C TRP A 158 20.25 -0.24 10.58
N LEU A 159 21.39 -0.73 11.06
CA LEU A 159 22.44 -1.30 10.21
C LEU A 159 22.02 -2.65 9.63
N ALA A 160 21.38 -3.51 10.42
CA ALA A 160 20.87 -4.80 9.96
C ALA A 160 19.83 -4.66 8.84
N VAL A 161 19.04 -3.58 8.83
CA VAL A 161 18.09 -3.26 7.76
C VAL A 161 18.77 -2.44 6.64
N GLY A 162 19.56 -1.45 6.99
CA GLY A 162 20.14 -0.49 6.06
C GLY A 162 21.21 -1.09 5.16
N ILE A 163 22.06 -1.98 5.67
CA ILE A 163 23.15 -2.60 4.89
C ILE A 163 22.58 -3.47 3.76
N PRO A 164 21.64 -4.42 3.99
CA PRO A 164 21.02 -5.18 2.90
C PRO A 164 20.25 -4.31 1.91
N LEU A 165 19.59 -3.26 2.39
CA LEU A 165 18.80 -2.36 1.54
C LEU A 165 19.72 -1.54 0.62
N ALA A 166 20.79 -0.96 1.16
CA ALA A 166 21.81 -0.25 0.38
C ALA A 166 22.50 -1.18 -0.62
N TRP A 167 22.80 -2.42 -0.23
CA TRP A 167 23.36 -3.45 -1.11
C TRP A 167 22.41 -3.80 -2.26
N GLY A 168 21.12 -3.98 -1.98
CA GLY A 168 20.09 -4.23 -2.99
C GLY A 168 19.94 -3.06 -3.96
N VAL A 169 19.94 -1.83 -3.45
CA VAL A 169 19.94 -0.61 -4.28
C VAL A 169 21.18 -0.55 -5.16
N TRP A 170 22.36 -0.84 -4.62
CA TRP A 170 23.61 -0.85 -5.37
C TRP A 170 23.61 -1.89 -6.51
N ILE A 171 23.18 -3.12 -6.24
CA ILE A 171 23.05 -4.15 -7.27
C ILE A 171 22.05 -3.71 -8.35
N THR A 172 20.92 -3.13 -7.95
CA THR A 172 19.90 -2.66 -8.88
C THR A 172 20.47 -1.55 -9.77
N LEU A 173 21.21 -0.60 -9.20
CA LEU A 173 21.89 0.46 -9.94
C LEU A 173 22.95 -0.09 -10.90
N GLN A 174 23.77 -1.05 -10.47
CA GLN A 174 24.77 -1.67 -11.35
C GLN A 174 24.12 -2.38 -12.54
N LYS A 175 23.09 -3.20 -12.29
CA LYS A 175 22.36 -3.89 -13.38
C LYS A 175 21.63 -2.91 -14.29
N THR A 176 21.10 -1.84 -13.72
CA THR A 176 20.43 -0.78 -14.47
C THR A 176 21.43 0.00 -15.31
N ALA A 177 22.62 0.33 -14.80
CA ALA A 177 23.64 1.06 -15.55
C ALA A 177 24.12 0.31 -16.81
N VAL A 178 24.13 -1.02 -16.77
CA VAL A 178 24.46 -1.88 -17.93
C VAL A 178 23.38 -1.82 -19.02
N LEU A 179 22.13 -1.45 -18.71
CA LEU A 179 21.06 -1.26 -19.70
C LEU A 179 21.20 0.04 -20.51
N PHE A 180 22.11 0.95 -20.14
CA PHE A 180 22.31 2.25 -20.79
C PHE A 180 23.60 2.33 -21.62
N HIS A 181 24.40 1.26 -21.65
CA HIS A 181 25.64 1.11 -22.42
C HIS A 181 25.49 -0.02 -23.43
#